data_AF-A0A1M3BCG1-F1
#
_entry.id   AF-A0A1M3BCG1-F1
#
_cell.length_a   1.000
_cell.length_b   1.000
_cell.length_c   1.000
_cell.angle_alpha   90.00
_cell.angle_beta   90.00
_cell.angle_gamma   90.00
#
_symmetry.space_group_name_H-M   'P 1'
#
loop_
_entity.id
_entity.type
_entity.pdbx_description
1 polymer ?
#
loop_
_entity_poly.entity_id
_entity_poly.type
_entity_poly.pdbx_seq_one_letter_code
_entity_poly.pdbx_strand_id
1 'polypeptide(L)'
;MHKIQSWPTEVYFLETKNSGELALIHQIKLMAKKNILTIAEGCWDFFYSPSHFDRTNGKWSNKAQEDQKKFFIKLKNSKSQREDWYKVTSYIAEFWCTLSNIGFFYVGLKQRSLEILFAGLASTLSHAVPKQWLATVDKIGVAVVLARFIKDSKTKFSHPFVLMPLVIAGVINLSDTYLARVKGKTWPHVVWHLSAAFLANSGFNYLKK
;
A
#
# COMPACT_ATOMS: atom_id res chain seq x y z
N MET A 1 -23.48 3.31 -20.06
CA MET A 1 -22.37 4.23 -20.41
C MET A 1 -22.50 5.47 -19.53
N HIS A 2 -21.73 5.56 -18.44
CA HIS A 2 -21.81 6.72 -17.52
C HIS A 2 -20.61 7.65 -17.72
N LYS A 3 -20.91 8.95 -17.78
CA LYS A 3 -19.97 10.05 -17.95
C LYS A 3 -19.03 10.13 -16.74
N ILE A 4 -17.73 10.07 -17.01
CA ILE A 4 -16.67 10.39 -16.06
C ILE A 4 -16.88 11.84 -15.61
N GLN A 5 -17.06 12.05 -14.31
CA GLN A 5 -17.17 13.37 -13.72
C GLN A 5 -15.79 14.05 -13.85
N SER A 6 -15.70 15.03 -14.74
CA SER A 6 -14.50 15.80 -15.01
C SER A 6 -14.15 16.66 -13.81
N TRP A 7 -12.93 16.50 -13.30
CA TRP A 7 -12.33 17.41 -12.32
C TRP A 7 -12.08 18.78 -12.98
N PRO A 8 -12.01 19.89 -12.20
CA PRO A 8 -11.85 21.23 -12.77
C PRO A 8 -10.48 21.33 -13.45
N THR A 9 -10.49 21.50 -14.77
CA THR A 9 -9.30 21.76 -15.57
C THR A 9 -9.18 23.26 -15.77
N GLU A 10 -8.65 23.96 -14.77
CA GLU A 10 -8.11 25.29 -15.00
C GLU A 10 -6.67 25.31 -14.48
N VAL A 11 -5.73 25.12 -15.39
CA VAL A 11 -4.34 25.49 -15.16
C VAL A 11 -3.95 26.38 -16.33
N TYR A 12 -3.77 27.65 -15.99
CA TYR A 12 -3.41 28.75 -16.86
C TYR A 12 -2.18 28.39 -17.72
N PHE A 13 -2.31 28.55 -19.03
CA PHE A 13 -1.19 28.50 -19.96
C PHE A 13 -0.34 29.75 -19.78
N LEU A 14 0.81 29.62 -19.12
CA LEU A 14 1.90 30.58 -19.29
C LEU A 14 2.69 30.15 -20.52
N GLU A 15 2.50 30.87 -21.63
CA GLU A 15 3.30 30.76 -22.84
C GLU A 15 4.78 30.97 -22.49
N THR A 16 5.56 29.89 -22.49
CA THR A 16 7.02 29.97 -22.47
C THR A 16 7.58 29.00 -23.51
N LYS A 17 8.78 29.32 -24.02
CA LYS A 17 9.51 28.65 -25.12
C LYS A 17 9.77 27.13 -24.97
N ASN A 18 9.27 26.48 -23.92
CA ASN A 18 9.42 25.04 -23.64
C ASN A 18 8.12 24.24 -23.93
N SER A 19 7.32 24.67 -24.91
CA SER A 19 6.02 24.04 -25.24
C SER A 19 6.12 22.55 -25.60
N GLY A 20 7.24 22.11 -26.20
CA GLY A 20 7.48 20.71 -26.55
C GLY A 20 7.73 19.80 -25.35
N GLU A 21 8.55 20.23 -24.38
CA GLU A 21 8.78 19.48 -23.14
C GLU A 21 7.53 19.44 -22.26
N LEU A 22 6.79 20.54 -22.16
CA LEU A 22 5.51 20.59 -21.45
C LEU A 22 4.46 19.67 -22.07
N ALA A 23 4.38 19.62 -23.40
CA ALA A 23 3.50 18.71 -24.12
C ALA A 23 3.90 17.24 -23.91
N LEU A 24 5.20 16.93 -23.94
CA LEU A 24 5.72 15.58 -23.66
C LEU A 24 5.43 15.16 -22.21
N ILE A 25 5.69 16.02 -21.23
CA ILE A 25 5.36 15.79 -19.81
C ILE A 25 3.85 15.58 -19.64
N HIS A 26 3.03 16.35 -20.36
CA HIS A 26 1.58 16.18 -20.33
C HIS A 26 1.14 14.85 -20.93
N GLN A 27 1.71 14.43 -22.07
CA GLN A 27 1.43 13.12 -22.66
C GLN A 27 1.89 11.96 -21.78
N ILE A 28 3.05 12.06 -21.16
CA ILE A 28 3.54 11.07 -20.18
C ILE A 28 2.58 10.99 -19.00
N LYS A 29 2.12 12.12 -18.46
CA LYS A 29 1.10 12.16 -17.39
C LYS A 29 -0.21 11.50 -17.83
N LEU A 30 -0.68 11.75 -19.06
CA LEU A 30 -1.90 11.16 -19.61
C LEU A 30 -1.76 9.65 -19.83
N MET A 31 -0.65 9.19 -20.39
CA MET A 31 -0.37 7.76 -20.58
C MET A 31 -0.21 7.03 -19.25
N ALA A 32 0.52 7.62 -18.30
CA ALA A 32 0.64 7.08 -16.94
C ALA A 32 -0.74 7.00 -16.27
N LYS A 33 -1.56 8.05 -16.38
CA LYS A 33 -2.93 8.06 -15.87
C LYS A 33 -3.78 6.95 -16.50
N LYS A 34 -3.76 6.81 -17.83
CA LYS A 34 -4.52 5.78 -18.55
C LYS A 34 -4.09 4.38 -18.14
N ASN A 35 -2.78 4.10 -18.12
CA ASN A 35 -2.26 2.78 -17.77
C ASN A 35 -2.53 2.42 -16.30
N ILE A 36 -2.35 3.37 -15.37
CA ILE A 36 -2.67 3.17 -13.96
C ILE A 36 -4.16 2.88 -13.78
N LEU A 37 -5.04 3.62 -14.48
CA LEU A 37 -6.49 3.39 -14.42
C LEU A 37 -6.88 2.03 -15.00
N THR A 38 -6.31 1.63 -16.15
CA THR A 38 -6.60 0.32 -16.76
C THR A 38 -6.12 -0.84 -15.88
N ILE A 39 -4.94 -0.74 -15.28
CA ILE A 39 -4.46 -1.75 -14.31
C ILE A 39 -5.38 -1.78 -13.09
N ALA A 40 -5.78 -0.62 -12.58
CA ALA A 40 -6.68 -0.52 -11.45
C ALA A 40 -8.08 -1.09 -11.75
N GLU A 41 -8.58 -0.92 -12.98
CA GLU A 41 -9.82 -1.52 -13.48
C GLU A 41 -9.71 -3.05 -13.60
N GLY A 42 -8.63 -3.57 -14.20
CA GLY A 42 -8.41 -5.01 -14.29
C GLY A 42 -8.26 -5.68 -12.92
N CYS A 43 -7.52 -5.05 -12.00
CA CYS A 43 -7.44 -5.49 -10.61
C CYS A 43 -8.81 -5.45 -9.93
N TRP A 44 -9.61 -4.41 -10.20
CA TRP A 44 -10.96 -4.33 -9.65
C TRP A 44 -11.82 -5.51 -10.09
N ASP A 45 -11.91 -5.78 -11.39
CA ASP A 45 -12.76 -6.85 -11.92
C ASP A 45 -12.31 -8.24 -11.44
N PHE A 46 -11.00 -8.40 -11.18
CA PHE A 46 -10.45 -9.62 -10.60
C PHE A 46 -10.77 -9.77 -9.10
N PHE A 47 -10.71 -8.70 -8.31
CA PHE A 47 -10.88 -8.75 -6.85
C PHE A 47 -12.31 -8.49 -6.36
N TYR A 48 -13.16 -7.92 -7.21
CA TYR A 48 -14.53 -7.53 -6.89
C TYR A 48 -15.50 -8.08 -7.93
N SER A 49 -16.37 -8.99 -7.50
CA SER A 49 -17.58 -9.25 -8.29
C SER A 49 -18.46 -7.99 -8.28
N PRO A 50 -18.89 -7.48 -9.45
CA PRO A 50 -19.69 -6.25 -9.58
C PRO A 50 -21.00 -6.26 -8.78
N SER A 51 -21.44 -7.43 -8.29
CA SER A 51 -22.70 -7.60 -7.55
C SER A 51 -22.62 -7.21 -6.06
N HIS A 52 -21.43 -6.97 -5.51
CA HIS A 52 -21.24 -6.84 -4.06
C HIS A 52 -20.94 -5.42 -3.56
N PHE A 53 -20.42 -4.51 -4.39
CA PHE A 53 -20.00 -3.17 -3.94
C PHE A 53 -20.50 -2.04 -4.85
N ASP A 54 -21.26 -1.10 -4.29
CA ASP A 54 -21.69 0.13 -4.95
C ASP A 54 -20.59 1.19 -4.88
N ARG A 55 -19.95 1.41 -6.04
CA ARG A 55 -18.89 2.39 -6.26
C ARG A 55 -19.32 3.84 -6.04
N THR A 56 -20.60 4.17 -6.17
CA THR A 56 -21.08 5.57 -6.09
C THR A 56 -21.19 6.07 -4.66
N ASN A 57 -21.47 5.18 -3.72
CA ASN A 57 -21.68 5.54 -2.32
C ASN A 57 -20.64 4.94 -1.36
N GLY A 58 -19.69 4.15 -1.90
CA GLY A 58 -18.74 3.39 -1.08
C GLY A 58 -19.42 2.34 -0.18
N LYS A 59 -20.63 1.90 -0.54
CA LYS A 59 -21.48 1.01 0.27
C LYS A 59 -21.60 -0.36 -0.37
N TRP A 60 -21.61 -1.41 0.45
CA TRP A 60 -21.81 -2.78 -0.02
C TRP A 60 -23.30 -3.05 -0.27
N SER A 61 -23.62 -3.86 -1.28
CA SER A 61 -25.02 -4.26 -1.56
C SER A 61 -25.54 -5.17 -0.44
N ASN A 62 -26.87 -5.25 -0.26
CA ASN A 62 -27.48 -6.08 0.79
C ASN A 62 -27.15 -7.58 0.64
N LYS A 63 -26.97 -8.09 -0.60
CA LYS A 63 -26.50 -9.46 -0.88
C LYS A 63 -25.07 -9.72 -0.36
N ALA A 64 -24.24 -8.70 -0.24
CA ALA A 64 -22.88 -8.85 0.25
C ALA A 64 -22.79 -9.19 1.74
N GLN A 65 -23.82 -8.86 2.55
CA GLN A 65 -23.81 -9.11 3.99
C GLN A 65 -23.80 -10.60 4.34
N GLU A 66 -24.52 -11.45 3.60
CA GLU A 66 -24.45 -12.91 3.77
C GLU A 66 -23.12 -13.49 3.30
N ASP A 67 -22.59 -12.99 2.18
CA ASP A 67 -21.30 -13.42 1.64
C ASP A 67 -20.10 -12.95 2.48
N GLN A 68 -20.23 -11.92 3.34
CA GLN A 68 -19.18 -11.52 4.30
C GLN A 68 -18.85 -12.61 5.33
N LYS A 69 -19.69 -13.64 5.46
CA LYS A 69 -19.37 -14.82 6.27
C LYS A 69 -18.23 -15.65 5.67
N LYS A 70 -18.01 -15.57 4.35
CA LYS A 70 -16.95 -16.30 3.63
C LYS A 70 -15.62 -15.52 3.71
N PHE A 71 -14.55 -16.16 4.15
CA PHE A 71 -13.24 -15.53 4.39
C PHE A 71 -12.69 -14.74 3.18
N PHE A 72 -12.83 -15.29 1.97
CA PHE A 72 -12.32 -14.65 0.74
C PHE A 72 -13.10 -13.40 0.31
N ILE A 73 -14.34 -13.25 0.79
CA ILE A 73 -15.22 -12.13 0.44
C ILE A 73 -15.28 -11.11 1.58
N LYS A 74 -15.05 -11.56 2.81
CA LYS A 74 -15.03 -10.78 4.04
C LYS A 74 -14.11 -9.56 3.95
N LEU A 75 -14.63 -8.44 4.41
CA LEU A 75 -13.88 -7.20 4.47
C LEU A 75 -12.91 -7.15 5.64
N LYS A 76 -11.85 -6.37 5.44
CA LYS A 76 -10.95 -6.01 6.52
C LYS A 76 -11.75 -5.34 7.65
N ASN A 77 -11.49 -5.76 8.89
CA ASN A 77 -12.11 -5.15 10.08
C ASN A 77 -11.79 -3.65 10.13
N SER A 78 -12.78 -2.81 10.49
CA SER A 78 -12.60 -1.36 10.66
C SER A 78 -11.53 -0.98 11.69
N LYS A 79 -11.23 -1.85 12.66
CA LYS A 79 -10.08 -1.67 13.59
C LYS A 79 -8.71 -1.79 12.92
N SER A 80 -8.66 -2.46 11.77
CA SER A 80 -7.46 -2.63 10.94
C SER A 80 -7.44 -1.67 9.74
N GLN A 81 -8.49 -0.87 9.57
CA GLN A 81 -8.53 0.20 8.59
C GLN A 81 -7.61 1.34 9.06
N ARG A 82 -6.83 1.89 8.13
CA ARG A 82 -5.84 2.95 8.41
C ARG A 82 -6.14 4.25 7.68
N GLU A 83 -6.99 4.16 6.65
CA GLU A 83 -7.43 5.28 5.83
C GLU A 83 -8.90 5.07 5.44
N ASP A 84 -9.65 6.15 5.30
CA ASP A 84 -11.03 6.09 4.80
C ASP A 84 -11.05 5.46 3.40
N TRP A 85 -11.84 4.40 3.22
CA TRP A 85 -11.86 3.69 1.95
C TRP A 85 -12.40 4.55 0.81
N TYR A 86 -11.67 4.54 -0.30
CA TYR A 86 -12.03 5.17 -1.57
C TYR A 86 -12.26 6.69 -1.49
N LYS A 87 -11.73 7.34 -0.44
CA LYS A 87 -11.88 8.78 -0.24
C LYS A 87 -11.16 9.62 -1.29
N VAL A 88 -10.01 9.13 -1.76
CA VAL A 88 -9.20 9.81 -2.78
C VAL A 88 -9.55 9.33 -4.19
N THR A 89 -9.87 8.04 -4.36
CA THR A 89 -10.16 7.41 -5.65
C THR A 89 -11.10 6.22 -5.50
N SER A 90 -11.95 5.97 -6.49
CA SER A 90 -12.90 4.84 -6.48
C SER A 90 -12.26 3.46 -6.73
N TYR A 91 -10.95 3.41 -6.99
CA TYR A 91 -10.25 2.18 -7.37
C TYR A 91 -9.33 1.61 -6.28
N ILE A 92 -8.81 2.47 -5.39
CA ILE A 92 -7.86 2.11 -4.34
C ILE A 92 -8.50 2.51 -3.02
N ALA A 93 -8.70 1.55 -2.13
CA ALA A 93 -9.39 1.82 -0.87
C ALA A 93 -8.56 2.73 0.05
N GLU A 94 -7.34 2.36 0.39
CA GLU A 94 -6.46 3.14 1.27
C GLU A 94 -5.32 3.76 0.45
N PHE A 95 -5.63 4.82 -0.31
CA PHE A 95 -4.76 5.40 -1.34
C PHE A 95 -3.33 5.72 -0.87
N TRP A 96 -3.21 6.49 0.22
CA TRP A 96 -1.90 6.88 0.74
C TRP A 96 -1.15 5.69 1.36
N CYS A 97 -1.87 4.74 1.95
CA CYS A 97 -1.28 3.52 2.49
C CYS A 97 -0.77 2.60 1.37
N THR A 98 -1.51 2.49 0.25
CA THR A 98 -1.06 1.78 -0.95
C THR A 98 0.19 2.41 -1.56
N LEU A 99 0.22 3.73 -1.74
CA LEU A 99 1.37 4.40 -2.38
C LEU A 99 2.63 4.39 -1.53
N SER A 100 2.50 4.50 -0.21
CA SER A 100 3.66 4.54 0.69
C SER A 100 4.45 3.22 0.74
N ASN A 101 3.90 2.13 0.20
CA ASN A 101 4.62 0.87 -0.01
C ASN A 101 5.73 0.93 -1.08
N ILE A 102 5.83 2.02 -1.86
CA ILE A 102 6.92 2.22 -2.84
C ILE A 102 8.32 2.06 -2.22
N GLY A 103 8.47 2.39 -0.94
CA GLY A 103 9.71 2.20 -0.20
C GLY A 103 10.15 0.74 -0.15
N PHE A 104 9.23 -0.21 0.07
CA PHE A 104 9.56 -1.63 0.08
C PHE A 104 10.02 -2.11 -1.29
N PHE A 105 9.38 -1.67 -2.38
CA PHE A 105 9.82 -2.03 -3.74
C PHE A 105 11.22 -1.50 -4.04
N TYR A 106 11.51 -0.24 -3.71
CA TYR A 106 12.83 0.33 -3.86
C TYR A 106 13.89 -0.48 -3.11
N VAL A 107 13.64 -0.79 -1.84
CA VAL A 107 14.58 -1.54 -0.99
C VAL A 107 14.73 -2.98 -1.44
N GLY A 108 13.63 -3.65 -1.80
CA GLY A 108 13.65 -5.02 -2.30
C GLY A 108 14.45 -5.16 -3.60
N LEU A 109 14.29 -4.23 -4.55
CA LEU A 109 15.09 -4.17 -5.77
C LEU A 109 16.57 -3.88 -5.47
N LYS A 110 16.84 -2.87 -4.65
CA LYS A 110 18.21 -2.47 -4.29
C LYS A 110 18.99 -3.58 -3.58
N GLN A 111 18.33 -4.29 -2.67
CA GLN A 111 18.94 -5.37 -1.88
C GLN A 111 18.80 -6.74 -2.54
N ARG A 112 18.07 -6.84 -3.66
CA ARG A 112 17.70 -8.10 -4.33
C ARG A 112 17.02 -9.10 -3.38
N SER A 113 16.16 -8.60 -2.48
CA SER A 113 15.40 -9.43 -1.53
C SER A 113 13.99 -9.66 -2.02
N LEU A 114 13.71 -10.90 -2.42
CA LEU A 114 12.37 -11.34 -2.83
C LEU A 114 11.37 -11.26 -1.67
N GLU A 115 11.84 -11.42 -0.43
CA GLU A 115 11.02 -11.32 0.78
C GLU A 115 10.47 -9.91 0.98
N ILE A 116 11.29 -8.87 0.80
CA ILE A 116 10.84 -7.48 0.89
C ILE A 116 9.90 -7.15 -0.27
N LEU A 117 10.21 -7.61 -1.49
CA LEU A 117 9.33 -7.40 -2.65
C LEU A 117 7.96 -8.05 -2.44
N PHE A 118 7.94 -9.26 -1.87
CA PHE A 118 6.71 -9.94 -1.50
C PHE A 118 5.94 -9.18 -0.43
N ALA A 119 6.60 -8.70 0.63
CA ALA A 119 5.96 -7.90 1.68
C ALA A 119 5.38 -6.59 1.12
N GLY A 120 6.12 -5.88 0.27
CA GLY A 120 5.65 -4.67 -0.39
C GLY A 120 4.43 -4.91 -1.29
N LEU A 121 4.44 -6.00 -2.07
CA LEU A 121 3.30 -6.39 -2.90
C LEU A 121 2.08 -6.77 -2.06
N ALA A 122 2.28 -7.60 -1.04
CA ALA A 122 1.21 -8.05 -0.15
C ALA A 122 0.54 -6.86 0.57
N SER A 123 1.33 -5.92 1.09
CA SER A 123 0.82 -4.70 1.72
C SER A 123 0.12 -3.78 0.70
N THR A 124 0.71 -3.58 -0.48
CA THR A 124 0.07 -2.78 -1.55
C THR A 124 -1.33 -3.30 -1.87
N LEU A 125 -1.46 -4.62 -2.04
CA LEU A 125 -2.75 -5.26 -2.32
C LEU A 125 -3.72 -5.18 -1.13
N SER A 126 -3.24 -5.38 0.11
CA SER A 126 -4.10 -5.32 1.31
C SER A 126 -4.71 -3.94 1.56
N HIS A 127 -3.99 -2.88 1.16
CA HIS A 127 -4.45 -1.50 1.23
C HIS A 127 -5.29 -1.09 0.02
N ALA A 128 -4.97 -1.59 -1.17
CA ALA A 128 -5.74 -1.28 -2.37
C ALA A 128 -7.13 -1.94 -2.33
N VAL A 129 -7.18 -3.17 -1.82
CA VAL A 129 -8.35 -4.05 -1.85
C VAL A 129 -8.67 -4.47 -0.41
N PRO A 130 -9.72 -3.91 0.25
CA PRO A 130 -10.07 -4.13 1.66
C PRO A 130 -10.63 -5.53 1.98
N LYS A 131 -9.97 -6.59 1.52
CA LYS A 131 -10.33 -7.99 1.80
C LYS A 131 -9.52 -8.51 2.98
N GLN A 132 -10.18 -9.28 3.85
CA GLN A 132 -9.57 -9.80 5.06
C GLN A 132 -8.42 -10.78 4.76
N TRP A 133 -8.54 -11.58 3.70
CA TRP A 133 -7.49 -12.53 3.32
C TRP A 133 -6.22 -11.83 2.82
N LEU A 134 -6.35 -10.72 2.09
CA LEU A 134 -5.20 -9.90 1.67
C LEU A 134 -4.50 -9.27 2.89
N ALA A 135 -5.27 -8.79 3.87
CA ALA A 135 -4.71 -8.32 5.14
C ALA A 135 -3.99 -9.44 5.93
N THR A 136 -4.39 -10.70 5.75
CA THR A 136 -3.66 -11.85 6.31
C THR A 136 -2.36 -12.11 5.54
N VAL A 137 -2.41 -12.07 4.20
CA VAL A 137 -1.21 -12.25 3.35
C VAL A 137 -0.16 -11.16 3.63
N ASP A 138 -0.60 -9.92 3.85
CA ASP A 138 0.27 -8.81 4.26
C ASP A 138 1.02 -9.10 5.57
N LYS A 139 0.31 -9.57 6.60
CA LYS A 139 0.94 -10.00 7.87
C LYS A 139 1.93 -11.15 7.68
N ILE A 140 1.62 -12.09 6.78
CA ILE A 140 2.55 -13.17 6.41
C ILE A 140 3.80 -12.57 5.74
N GLY A 141 3.65 -11.59 4.85
CA GLY A 141 4.77 -10.86 4.24
C GLY A 141 5.71 -10.25 5.28
N VAL A 142 5.16 -9.56 6.28
CA VAL A 142 5.95 -9.02 7.40
C VAL A 142 6.67 -10.14 8.16
N ALA A 143 5.99 -11.24 8.46
CA ALA A 143 6.59 -12.39 9.15
C ALA A 143 7.73 -13.03 8.34
N VAL A 144 7.61 -13.13 7.01
CA VAL A 144 8.66 -13.65 6.12
C VAL A 144 9.91 -12.76 6.15
N VAL A 145 9.74 -11.43 6.10
CA VAL A 145 10.86 -10.48 6.23
C VAL A 145 11.53 -10.62 7.60
N LEU A 146 10.75 -10.70 8.68
CA LEU A 146 11.29 -10.91 10.03
C LEU A 146 12.05 -12.24 10.13
N ALA A 147 11.49 -13.33 9.60
CA ALA A 147 12.15 -14.64 9.59
C ALA A 147 13.47 -14.61 8.81
N ARG A 148 13.55 -13.86 7.71
CA ARG A 148 14.80 -13.65 6.95
C ARG A 148 15.87 -12.96 7.81
N PHE A 149 15.52 -11.85 8.47
CA PHE A 149 16.40 -11.18 9.43
C PHE A 149 16.74 -12.05 10.66
N ILE A 150 15.93 -13.08 10.96
CA ILE A 150 16.20 -14.05 12.02
C ILE A 150 17.11 -15.18 11.59
N LYS A 151 17.00 -15.64 10.35
CA LYS A 151 17.80 -16.74 9.83
C LYS A 151 19.22 -16.32 9.48
N ASP A 152 19.40 -15.14 8.86
CA ASP A 152 20.71 -14.69 8.38
C ASP A 152 21.66 -14.21 9.48
N SER A 153 21.15 -14.17 10.70
CA SER A 153 21.80 -13.48 11.79
C SER A 153 22.60 -14.42 12.67
N LYS A 154 23.39 -15.32 12.08
CA LYS A 154 24.33 -16.17 12.83
C LYS A 154 25.29 -15.35 13.74
N THR A 155 25.36 -14.04 13.53
CA THR A 155 26.05 -13.00 14.32
C THR A 155 25.26 -12.43 15.53
N LYS A 156 24.06 -12.96 15.86
CA LYS A 156 23.10 -12.28 16.76
C LYS A 156 23.47 -12.15 18.23
N PHE A 157 24.28 -13.03 18.76
CA PHE A 157 24.67 -12.96 20.18
C PHE A 157 25.96 -12.17 20.39
N SER A 158 26.74 -11.94 19.34
CA SER A 158 27.96 -11.13 19.40
C SER A 158 27.69 -9.64 19.16
N HIS A 159 26.69 -9.28 18.32
CA HIS A 159 26.37 -7.89 17.99
C HIS A 159 24.86 -7.59 18.12
N PRO A 160 24.34 -7.35 19.33
CA PRO A 160 22.91 -7.12 19.57
C PRO A 160 22.37 -5.89 18.82
N PHE A 161 23.22 -4.93 18.47
CA PHE A 161 22.86 -3.75 17.68
C PHE A 161 22.29 -4.09 16.28
N VAL A 162 22.59 -5.27 15.73
CA VAL A 162 22.02 -5.77 14.46
C VAL A 162 20.48 -5.89 14.54
N LEU A 163 19.93 -6.10 15.74
CA LEU A 163 18.50 -6.21 15.98
C LEU A 163 17.81 -4.84 16.15
N MET A 164 18.56 -3.76 16.33
CA MET A 164 18.01 -2.45 16.63
C MET A 164 17.02 -1.95 15.56
N PRO A 165 17.27 -2.12 14.23
CA PRO A 165 16.29 -1.74 13.23
C PRO A 165 14.97 -2.52 13.35
N LEU A 166 15.04 -3.79 13.75
CA LEU A 166 13.86 -4.65 13.95
C LEU A 166 13.07 -4.23 15.20
N VAL A 167 13.77 -3.87 16.28
CA VAL A 167 13.14 -3.33 17.51
C VAL A 167 12.45 -2.00 17.22
N ILE A 168 13.13 -1.06 16.55
CA ILE A 168 12.56 0.24 16.19
C ILE A 168 11.33 0.05 15.30
N ALA A 169 11.41 -0.84 14.30
CA ALA A 169 10.26 -1.15 13.46
C ALA A 169 9.09 -1.71 14.30
N GLY A 170 9.36 -2.63 15.24
CA GLY A 170 8.35 -3.13 16.16
C GLY A 170 7.66 -2.02 16.96
N VAL A 171 8.43 -1.06 17.50
CA VAL A 171 7.90 0.08 18.26
C VAL A 171 7.04 0.99 17.39
N ILE A 172 7.46 1.29 16.16
CA ILE A 172 6.69 2.13 15.24
C ILE A 172 5.37 1.43 14.84
N ASN A 173 5.39 0.12 14.57
CA ASN A 173 4.18 -0.64 14.25
C ASN A 173 3.19 -0.69 15.42
N LEU A 174 3.69 -0.87 16.64
CA LEU A 174 2.84 -0.83 17.85
C LEU A 174 2.23 0.56 18.05
N SER A 175 3.03 1.61 17.84
CA SER A 175 2.59 3.00 17.92
C SER A 175 1.52 3.30 16.86
N ASP A 176 1.73 2.88 15.60
CA ASP A 176 0.72 2.94 14.54
C ASP A 176 -0.56 2.20 14.94
N THR A 177 -0.44 0.97 15.44
CA THR A 177 -1.60 0.16 15.83
C THR A 177 -2.39 0.78 16.97
N TYR A 178 -1.71 1.43 17.91
CA TYR A 178 -2.36 2.18 18.98
C TYR A 178 -3.04 3.44 18.44
N LEU A 179 -2.33 4.25 17.65
CA LEU A 179 -2.82 5.49 17.06
C LEU A 179 -3.97 5.26 16.08
N ALA A 180 -4.01 4.13 15.37
CA ALA A 180 -5.10 3.79 14.47
C ALA A 180 -6.43 3.53 15.20
N ARG A 181 -6.41 3.30 16.52
CA ARG A 181 -7.63 3.28 17.33
C ARG A 181 -8.22 4.68 17.51
N VAL A 182 -7.39 5.71 17.39
CA VAL A 182 -7.80 7.11 17.34
C VAL A 182 -8.16 7.43 15.89
N LYS A 183 -9.43 7.24 15.53
CA LYS A 183 -9.94 7.38 14.16
C LYS A 183 -9.51 8.69 13.51
N GLY A 184 -9.17 8.64 12.22
CA GLY A 184 -9.00 9.82 11.36
C GLY A 184 -7.55 10.25 11.05
N LYS A 185 -6.54 9.46 11.44
CA LYS A 185 -5.13 9.77 11.12
C LYS A 185 -4.52 8.71 10.20
N THR A 186 -4.34 9.06 8.93
CA THR A 186 -3.69 8.22 7.90
C THR A 186 -2.17 8.28 7.95
N TRP A 187 -1.61 9.43 8.36
CA TRP A 187 -0.18 9.68 8.34
C TRP A 187 0.68 8.72 9.21
N PRO A 188 0.22 8.20 10.37
CA PRO A 188 1.05 7.29 11.17
C PRO A 188 1.39 6.00 10.42
N HIS A 189 0.44 5.50 9.62
CA HIS A 189 0.62 4.27 8.88
C HIS A 189 1.52 4.46 7.65
N VAL A 190 1.43 5.62 6.99
CA VAL A 190 2.36 6.03 5.93
C VAL A 190 3.79 6.15 6.48
N VAL A 191 3.96 6.78 7.64
CA VAL A 191 5.25 6.89 8.32
C VAL A 191 5.79 5.50 8.68
N TRP A 192 4.91 4.60 9.11
CA TRP A 192 5.26 3.20 9.37
C TRP A 192 5.85 2.51 8.13
N HIS A 193 5.20 2.57 6.98
CA HIS A 193 5.71 1.96 5.74
C HIS A 193 7.10 2.48 5.35
N LEU A 194 7.26 3.82 5.33
CA LEU A 194 8.52 4.44 4.94
C LEU A 194 9.64 4.12 5.94
N SER A 195 9.35 4.16 7.24
CA SER A 195 10.31 3.84 8.29
C SER A 195 10.70 2.36 8.26
N ALA A 196 9.74 1.45 8.07
CA ALA A 196 9.99 0.03 7.96
C ALA A 196 10.89 -0.30 6.75
N ALA A 197 10.63 0.31 5.59
CA ALA A 197 11.49 0.14 4.42
C ALA A 197 12.92 0.67 4.68
N PHE A 198 13.05 1.86 5.28
CA PHE A 198 14.36 2.43 5.62
C PHE A 198 15.14 1.57 6.61
N LEU A 199 14.47 1.08 7.66
CA LEU A 199 15.07 0.21 8.67
C LEU A 199 15.46 -1.15 8.09
N ALA A 200 14.64 -1.72 7.20
CA ALA A 200 15.00 -2.93 6.47
C ALA A 200 16.26 -2.73 5.64
N ASN A 201 16.34 -1.64 4.85
CA ASN A 201 17.54 -1.31 4.08
C ASN A 201 18.78 -1.16 4.97
N SER A 202 18.64 -0.49 6.12
CA SER A 202 19.73 -0.30 7.09
C SER A 202 20.19 -1.63 7.67
N GLY A 203 19.26 -2.51 8.04
CA GLY A 203 19.56 -3.86 8.52
C GLY A 203 20.30 -4.70 7.48
N PHE A 204 19.86 -4.70 6.21
CA PHE A 204 20.55 -5.42 5.14
C PHE A 204 21.96 -4.91 4.88
N ASN A 205 22.17 -3.59 4.90
CA ASN A 205 23.51 -3.02 4.72
C ASN A 205 24.45 -3.37 5.88
N TYR A 206 23.91 -3.50 7.09
CA TYR A 206 24.69 -3.92 8.24
C TYR A 206 25.08 -5.41 8.15
N LEU A 207 24.17 -6.28 7.71
CA LEU A 207 24.44 -7.72 7.55
C LEU A 207 25.43 -8.06 6.43
N LYS A 208 25.65 -7.14 5.48
CA LYS A 208 26.63 -7.28 4.39
C LYS A 208 28.06 -6.91 4.80
N LYS A 209 28.24 -6.22 5.94
CA LYS A 209 29.54 -5.85 6.50
C LYS A 209 29.99 -6.90 7.49
#